data_AF-A0A011U2I3-F1
#
_entry.id   AF-A0A011U2I3-F1
#
_cell.length_a   1.000
_cell.length_b   1.000
_cell.length_c   1.000
_cell.angle_alpha   90.00
_cell.angle_beta   90.00
_cell.angle_gamma   90.00
#
_symmetry.space_group_name_H-M   'P 1'
#
loop_
_entity.id
_entity.type
_entity.pdbx_description
1 polymer ?
#
loop_
_entity_poly.entity_id
_entity_poly.type
_entity_poly.pdbx_seq_one_letter_code
_entity_poly.pdbx_strand_id
1 'polypeptide(L)'
;MASVAIIPWLRGSFRGSVVGLRHGGRLHRCTTYNRSRERSLTIDDDRVEWSMEGPDGRLELEAERVRGGLLHAPLRTAMRQRVEGTLDARVIIRHTDAAGRVLLEGVGACAGLEVFGDTARLLALR
;
A
#
# COMPACT_ATOMS: atom_id res chain seq x y z
N MET A 1 -3.30 4.72 -5.89
CA MET A 1 -2.27 3.66 -5.98
C MET A 1 -1.43 3.71 -4.71
N ALA A 2 -1.16 2.57 -4.09
CA ALA A 2 -0.31 2.47 -2.91
C ALA A 2 0.59 1.23 -3.05
N SER A 3 1.88 1.37 -2.79
CA SER A 3 2.85 0.27 -2.88
C SER A 3 3.91 0.41 -1.81
N VAL A 4 4.22 -0.72 -1.15
CA VAL A 4 5.27 -0.86 -0.15
C VAL A 4 6.12 -2.08 -0.47
N ALA A 5 7.45 -1.93 -0.38
CA ALA A 5 8.38 -2.99 -0.76
C ALA A 5 9.71 -2.90 0.00
N ILE A 6 10.45 -4.00 0.00
CA ILE A 6 11.84 -4.03 0.46
C ILE A 6 12.72 -3.44 -0.64
N ILE A 7 13.34 -2.29 -0.38
CA ILE A 7 14.21 -1.63 -1.34
C ILE A 7 15.67 -1.93 -1.01
N PRO A 8 16.45 -2.54 -1.92
CA PRO A 8 17.87 -2.76 -1.71
C PRO A 8 18.64 -1.43 -1.69
N TRP A 9 19.60 -1.32 -0.79
CA TRP A 9 20.51 -0.19 -0.66
C TRP A 9 21.95 -0.69 -0.50
N LEU A 10 22.93 0.19 -0.69
CA LEU A 10 24.35 -0.18 -0.82
C LEU A 10 24.88 -1.11 0.29
N ARG A 11 24.36 -1.00 1.52
CA ARG A 11 24.76 -1.82 2.68
C ARG A 11 23.59 -2.49 3.41
N GLY A 12 22.44 -2.66 2.76
CA GLY A 12 21.28 -3.26 3.41
C GLY A 12 20.00 -3.11 2.60
N SER A 13 18.88 -3.01 3.31
CA SER A 13 17.57 -2.75 2.71
C SER A 13 16.72 -1.93 3.66
N PHE A 14 15.77 -1.19 3.12
CA PHE A 14 14.78 -0.43 3.89
C PHE A 14 13.38 -0.71 3.38
N ARG A 15 12.35 -0.40 4.18
CA ARG A 15 10.97 -0.45 3.73
C ARG A 15 10.64 0.85 2.97
N GLY A 16 10.53 0.75 1.65
CA GLY A 16 10.18 1.88 0.79
C GLY A 16 8.72 1.89 0.43
N SER A 17 8.14 3.09 0.28
CA SER A 17 6.75 3.30 -0.08
C SER A 17 6.59 4.36 -1.18
N VAL A 18 5.64 4.11 -2.07
CA VAL A 18 5.19 5.05 -3.10
C VAL A 18 3.66 5.03 -3.12
N VAL A 19 3.06 6.09 -2.58
CA VAL A 19 1.60 6.24 -2.53
C VAL A 19 1.18 7.56 -3.17
N GLY A 20 0.15 7.46 -3.99
CA GLY A 20 -0.48 8.59 -4.68
C GLY A 20 -2.00 8.49 -4.62
N LEU A 21 -2.63 9.55 -4.10
CA LEU A 21 -4.06 9.76 -4.06
C LEU A 21 -4.40 11.02 -4.86
N ARG A 22 -5.13 10.88 -5.98
CA ARG A 22 -5.54 12.01 -6.81
C ARG A 22 -7.00 12.36 -6.52
N HIS A 23 -7.25 13.57 -6.01
CA HIS A 23 -8.59 14.10 -5.80
C HIS A 23 -8.54 15.64 -5.81
N GLY A 24 -9.67 16.30 -6.09
CA GLY A 24 -9.72 17.77 -6.14
C GLY A 24 -8.74 18.40 -7.15
N GLY A 25 -8.41 17.71 -8.24
CA GLY A 25 -7.43 18.17 -9.23
C GLY A 25 -5.96 18.08 -8.78
N ARG A 26 -5.68 17.64 -7.56
CA ARG A 26 -4.33 17.56 -6.99
C ARG A 26 -3.90 16.11 -6.74
N LEU A 27 -2.61 15.84 -6.87
CA LEU A 27 -2.01 14.57 -6.46
C LEU A 27 -1.41 14.73 -5.05
N HIS A 28 -2.00 14.04 -4.09
CA HIS A 28 -1.51 13.92 -2.72
C HIS A 28 -0.58 12.72 -2.63
N ARG A 29 0.60 12.91 -2.05
CA ARG A 29 1.68 11.92 -2.09
C ARG A 29 2.13 11.54 -0.69
N CYS A 30 2.26 10.24 -0.46
CA CYS A 30 2.95 9.69 0.70
C CYS A 30 4.06 8.76 0.20
N THR A 31 5.30 9.25 0.12
CA THR A 31 6.43 8.47 -0.41
C THR A 31 7.64 8.60 0.50
N THR A 32 8.52 7.60 0.50
CA THR A 32 9.77 7.63 1.30
C THR A 32 10.69 8.81 0.93
N TYR A 33 10.51 9.42 -0.24
CA TYR A 33 11.33 10.53 -0.74
C TYR A 33 10.66 11.92 -0.65
N ASN A 34 9.41 12.04 -0.18
CA ASN A 34 8.74 13.33 -0.03
C ASN A 34 8.53 13.77 1.43
N ARG A 35 9.43 13.32 2.33
CA ARG A 35 9.35 13.54 3.79
C ARG A 35 8.13 12.90 4.47
N SER A 36 7.38 12.06 3.76
CA SER A 36 6.34 11.28 4.40
C SER A 36 6.94 10.15 5.22
N ARG A 37 6.23 9.76 6.27
CA ARG A 37 6.60 8.68 7.16
C ARG A 37 5.43 7.72 7.28
N GLU A 38 5.74 6.44 7.25
CA GLU A 38 4.77 5.44 7.68
C GLU A 38 4.56 5.55 9.20
N ARG A 39 3.30 5.49 9.62
CA ARG A 39 2.90 5.48 11.02
C ARG A 39 2.66 4.05 11.50
N SER A 40 1.95 3.27 10.70
CA SER A 40 1.66 1.86 10.96
C SER A 40 1.37 1.15 9.65
N LEU A 41 1.81 -0.09 9.54
CA LEU A 41 1.45 -1.01 8.47
C LEU A 41 1.16 -2.37 9.12
N THR A 42 -0.08 -2.83 8.99
CA THR A 42 -0.52 -4.15 9.42
C THR A 42 -0.96 -4.93 8.19
N ILE A 43 -0.50 -6.17 8.09
CA ILE A 43 -0.88 -7.10 7.03
C ILE A 43 -1.26 -8.39 7.74
N ASP A 44 -2.53 -8.74 7.70
CA ASP A 44 -3.04 -10.04 8.16
C ASP A 44 -3.68 -10.79 6.99
N ASP A 45 -4.33 -11.93 7.26
CA ASP A 45 -4.91 -12.79 6.24
C ASP A 45 -6.11 -12.16 5.51
N ASP A 46 -6.83 -11.24 6.16
CA ASP A 46 -8.11 -10.69 5.69
C ASP A 46 -8.01 -9.21 5.31
N ARG A 47 -7.01 -8.48 5.81
CA ARG A 47 -6.89 -7.02 5.65
C ARG A 47 -5.45 -6.53 5.55
N VAL A 48 -5.31 -5.38 4.89
CA VAL A 48 -4.12 -4.54 4.95
C VAL A 48 -4.54 -3.17 5.48
N GLU A 49 -3.96 -2.78 6.61
CA GLU A 49 -4.16 -1.46 7.21
C GLU A 49 -2.88 -0.66 7.11
N TRP A 50 -2.97 0.54 6.56
CA TRP A 50 -1.79 1.37 6.32
C TRP A 50 -2.06 2.84 6.61
N SER A 51 -1.31 3.40 7.56
CA SER A 51 -1.35 4.82 7.88
C SER A 51 0.00 5.46 7.56
N MET A 52 -0.05 6.59 6.86
CA MET A 52 1.11 7.42 6.54
C MET A 52 0.81 8.89 6.83
N GLU A 53 1.85 9.67 7.07
CA GLU A 53 1.73 11.10 7.28
C GLU A 53 2.85 11.83 6.54
N GLY A 54 2.54 12.99 5.98
CA GLY A 54 3.52 13.81 5.28
C GLY A 54 3.03 15.24 5.06
N PRO A 55 3.69 15.98 4.14
CA PRO A 55 3.34 17.37 3.86
C PRO A 55 1.92 17.58 3.36
N ASP A 56 1.32 16.55 2.74
CA ASP A 56 -0.03 16.60 2.19
C ASP A 56 -1.12 16.24 3.21
N GLY A 57 -0.74 15.90 4.44
CA GLY A 57 -1.64 15.44 5.49
C GLY A 57 -1.41 13.98 5.89
N ARG A 58 -2.40 13.38 6.55
CA ARG A 58 -2.43 11.97 6.95
C ARG A 58 -3.32 11.20 5.99
N LEU A 59 -2.82 10.06 5.52
CA LEU A 59 -3.53 9.12 4.67
C LEU A 59 -3.65 7.78 5.40
N GLU A 60 -4.89 7.32 5.55
CA GLU A 60 -5.27 6.04 6.11
C GLU A 60 -5.94 5.21 5.02
N LEU A 61 -5.45 3.99 4.85
CA LEU A 61 -5.94 3.01 3.89
C LEU A 61 -6.27 1.73 4.65
N GLU A 62 -7.41 1.15 4.35
CA GLU A 62 -7.76 -0.20 4.75
C GLU A 62 -8.22 -0.95 3.51
N ALA A 63 -7.59 -2.07 3.20
CA ALA A 63 -7.89 -2.89 2.03
C ALA A 63 -8.33 -4.29 2.48
N GLU A 64 -9.52 -4.71 2.06
CA GLU A 64 -10.01 -6.08 2.28
C GLU A 64 -9.30 -7.04 1.33
N ARG A 65 -8.64 -8.04 1.90
CA ARG A 65 -8.03 -9.17 1.18
C ARG A 65 -9.11 -10.20 0.86
N VAL A 66 -9.80 -9.99 -0.25
CA VAL A 66 -10.59 -11.07 -0.85
C VAL A 66 -9.58 -12.06 -1.45
N ARG A 67 -9.63 -13.35 -1.08
CA ARG A 67 -8.80 -14.38 -1.74
C ARG A 67 -9.08 -14.36 -3.24
N GLY A 68 -8.12 -13.87 -4.00
CA GLY A 68 -8.26 -13.60 -5.43
C GLY A 68 -8.24 -14.85 -6.30
N GLY A 69 -8.76 -14.70 -7.51
CA GLY A 69 -8.61 -15.68 -8.57
C GLY A 69 -7.13 -15.90 -8.92
N LEU A 70 -6.81 -17.11 -9.37
CA LEU A 70 -5.45 -17.52 -9.71
C LEU A 70 -4.91 -16.67 -10.87
N LEU A 71 -3.92 -15.80 -10.60
CA LEU A 71 -3.16 -15.10 -11.64
C LEU A 71 -1.79 -15.73 -11.80
N HIS A 72 -1.40 -15.97 -13.05
CA HIS A 72 -0.06 -16.44 -13.40
C HIS A 72 0.86 -15.22 -13.59
N ALA A 73 1.94 -15.14 -12.79
CA ALA A 73 3.00 -14.16 -13.00
C ALA A 73 4.28 -14.83 -13.54
N PRO A 74 5.05 -14.13 -14.40
CA PRO A 74 6.32 -14.64 -14.90
C PRO A 74 7.42 -14.54 -13.84
N LEU A 75 8.13 -15.66 -13.59
CA LEU A 75 9.41 -15.69 -12.90
C LEU A 75 10.52 -16.03 -13.91
N ARG A 76 11.73 -15.52 -13.64
CA ARG A 76 12.88 -15.45 -14.57
C ARG A 76 13.31 -16.78 -15.22
N THR A 77 12.86 -17.93 -14.71
CA THR A 77 13.27 -19.26 -15.19
C THR A 77 12.12 -20.26 -15.36
N ALA A 78 10.88 -19.95 -14.96
CA ALA A 78 9.72 -20.84 -15.13
C ALA A 78 8.39 -20.11 -14.91
N MET A 79 7.33 -20.59 -15.56
CA MET A 79 5.95 -20.30 -15.17
C MET A 79 5.59 -21.16 -13.94
N ARG A 80 5.97 -20.73 -12.73
CA ARG A 80 5.58 -21.44 -11.50
C ARG A 80 5.15 -20.49 -10.37
N GLN A 81 3.94 -20.77 -9.90
CA GLN A 81 3.29 -20.46 -8.62
C GLN A 81 2.62 -19.08 -8.41
N ARG A 82 1.28 -19.19 -8.30
CA ARG A 82 0.27 -18.40 -7.56
C ARG A 82 0.64 -16.97 -7.19
N VAL A 83 0.13 -16.03 -7.98
CA VAL A 83 -0.16 -14.67 -7.51
C VAL A 83 -1.66 -14.60 -7.24
N GLU A 84 -2.03 -14.39 -5.98
CA GLU A 84 -3.40 -14.04 -5.61
C GLU A 84 -3.57 -12.56 -5.91
N GLY A 85 -4.11 -12.25 -7.09
CA GLY A 85 -4.54 -10.90 -7.41
C GLY A 85 -6.06 -10.86 -7.44
N THR A 86 -6.65 -9.93 -6.70
CA THR A 86 -8.10 -9.71 -6.71
C THR A 86 -8.39 -8.37 -7.35
N LEU A 87 -9.31 -8.35 -8.32
CA LEU A 87 -9.85 -7.13 -8.92
C LEU A 87 -11.11 -6.64 -8.19
N ASP A 88 -11.56 -7.37 -7.17
CA ASP A 88 -12.78 -7.08 -6.39
C ASP A 88 -12.48 -6.60 -4.96
N ALA A 89 -11.23 -6.20 -4.66
CA ALA A 89 -10.89 -5.72 -3.33
C ALA A 89 -11.61 -4.38 -3.05
N ARG A 90 -12.06 -4.22 -1.80
CA ARG A 90 -12.56 -2.94 -1.28
C ARG A 90 -11.44 -2.21 -0.58
N VAL A 91 -11.28 -0.92 -0.88
CA VAL A 91 -10.33 -0.05 -0.20
C VAL A 91 -11.06 1.12 0.43
N ILE A 92 -11.03 1.21 1.75
CA ILE A 92 -11.50 2.35 2.52
C ILE A 92 -10.34 3.36 2.59
N ILE A 93 -10.65 4.62 2.32
CA ILE A 93 -9.67 5.71 2.27
C ILE A 93 -10.16 6.81 3.20
N ARG A 94 -9.28 7.30 4.06
CA ARG A 94 -9.47 8.54 4.82
C ARG A 94 -8.22 9.40 4.69
N HIS A 95 -8.40 10.64 4.27
CA HIS A 95 -7.32 11.61 4.10
C HIS A 95 -7.66 12.88 4.85
N THR A 96 -6.79 13.27 5.80
CA THR A 96 -6.97 14.46 6.63
C THR A 96 -5.82 15.43 6.44
N ASP A 97 -6.07 16.73 6.59
CA ASP A 97 -4.98 17.72 6.65
C ASP A 97 -4.22 17.69 7.99
N ALA A 98 -3.21 18.55 8.14
CA ALA A 98 -2.41 18.66 9.36
C ALA A 98 -3.21 19.15 10.58
N ALA A 99 -4.37 19.79 10.37
CA ALA A 99 -5.29 20.20 11.43
C ALA A 99 -6.32 19.11 11.78
N GLY A 100 -6.25 17.94 11.13
CA GLY A 100 -7.18 16.83 11.32
C GLY A 100 -8.49 16.96 10.56
N ARG A 101 -8.65 17.98 9.69
CA ARG A 101 -9.87 18.13 8.88
C ARG A 101 -9.89 17.08 7.78
N VAL A 102 -11.02 16.39 7.63
CA VAL A 102 -11.21 15.39 6.56
C VAL A 102 -11.27 16.10 5.22
N LEU A 103 -10.33 15.76 4.34
CA LEU A 103 -10.26 16.24 2.97
C LEU A 103 -10.93 15.27 1.99
N LEU A 104 -10.86 13.97 2.28
CA LEU A 104 -11.54 12.91 1.53
C LEU A 104 -11.82 11.73 2.45
N GLU A 105 -13.00 11.16 2.33
CA GLU A 105 -13.35 9.86 2.91
C GLU A 105 -14.21 9.09 1.91
N GLY A 106 -13.97 7.79 1.76
CA GLY A 106 -14.78 6.96 0.88
C GLY A 106 -14.28 5.54 0.73
N VAL A 107 -15.02 4.79 -0.07
CA VAL A 107 -14.73 3.38 -0.38
C VAL A 107 -14.55 3.23 -1.89
N GLY A 108 -13.42 2.68 -2.31
CA GLY A 108 -13.21 2.19 -3.66
C GLY A 108 -13.61 0.71 -3.75
N ALA A 109 -14.64 0.41 -4.54
CA ALA A 109 -14.97 -0.95 -4.94
C ALA A 109 -14.29 -1.22 -6.29
N CYS A 110 -13.61 -2.37 -6.43
CA CYS A 110 -12.78 -2.77 -7.57
C CYS A 110 -11.32 -2.29 -7.53
N ALA A 111 -10.66 -2.42 -6.37
CA ALA A 111 -9.22 -2.24 -6.28
C ALA A 111 -8.47 -3.52 -6.67
N GLY A 112 -7.37 -3.37 -7.42
CA GLY A 112 -6.36 -4.40 -7.53
C GLY A 112 -5.56 -4.47 -6.22
N LEU A 113 -5.55 -5.63 -5.57
CA LEU A 113 -4.73 -5.88 -4.38
C LEU A 113 -3.82 -7.08 -4.62
N GLU A 114 -2.53 -6.89 -4.36
CA GLU A 114 -1.51 -7.94 -4.43
C GLU A 114 -0.65 -7.87 -3.16
N VAL A 115 -0.56 -8.98 -2.45
CA VAL A 115 0.34 -9.17 -1.31
C VAL A 115 1.17 -10.42 -1.60
N PHE A 116 2.46 -10.23 -1.83
CA PHE A 116 3.35 -11.30 -2.26
C PHE A 116 4.73 -11.18 -1.63
N GLY A 117 5.41 -12.32 -1.44
CA GLY A 117 6.76 -12.41 -0.89
C GLY A 117 6.79 -12.55 0.64
N ASP A 118 7.95 -12.24 1.22
CA ASP A 118 8.20 -12.34 2.66
C ASP A 118 7.70 -11.09 3.40
N THR A 119 6.41 -11.11 3.77
CA THR A 119 5.76 -10.02 4.50
C THR A 119 6.33 -9.86 5.92
N ALA A 120 6.76 -10.94 6.57
CA ALA A 120 7.40 -10.87 7.88
C ALA A 120 8.70 -10.08 7.83
N ARG A 121 9.56 -10.35 6.82
CA ARG A 121 10.77 -9.57 6.58
C ARG A 121 10.46 -8.11 6.22
N LEU A 122 9.43 -7.86 5.41
CA LEU A 122 9.00 -6.50 5.07
C LEU A 122 8.61 -5.73 6.34
N LEU A 123 7.82 -6.34 7.23
CA LEU A 123 7.34 -5.73 8.47
C LEU A 123 8.46 -5.50 9.50
N ALA A 124 9.51 -6.34 9.50
CA ALA A 124 10.68 -6.20 10.35
C ALA A 124 11.62 -5.03 9.97
N LEU A 125 11.53 -4.53 8.74
CA LEU A 125 12.28 -3.34 8.30
C LEU A 125 11.59 -2.05 8.77
N ARG A 126 12.34 -0.94 8.82
CA ARG A 126 11.83 0.41 9.09
C ARG A 126 12.22 1.35 7.97
#